data_AF-A0A519PA45-F1
#
_entry.id   AF-A0A519PA45-F1
#
_cell.length_a   1.000
_cell.length_b   1.000
_cell.length_c   1.000
_cell.angle_alpha   90.00
_cell.angle_beta   90.00
_cell.angle_gamma   90.00
#
_symmetry.space_group_name_H-M   'P 1'
#
loop_
_entity.id
_entity.type
_entity.pdbx_description
1 polymer ?
#
loop_
_entity_poly.entity_id
_entity_poly.type
_entity_poly.pdbx_seq_one_letter_code
_entity_poly.pdbx_strand_id
1 'polypeptide(L)' 'MADHIVRDLSLAPWGQKEIAIAETEMPGLMALREEFGAQQIL' A
#
# COMPACT_ATOMS: atom_id res chain seq x y z
N MET A 1 -17.14 5.17 -17.82
CA MET A 1 -16.10 6.01 -17.17
C MET A 1 -15.08 5.08 -16.57
N ALA A 2 -13.79 5.39 -16.63
CA ALA A 2 -12.76 4.52 -16.04
C ALA A 2 -12.87 4.53 -14.50
N ASP A 3 -12.62 3.39 -13.86
CA ASP A 3 -12.78 3.21 -12.40
C ASP A 3 -11.81 4.07 -11.56
N HIS A 4 -10.80 4.68 -12.19
CA HIS A 4 -9.84 5.58 -11.56
C HIS A 4 -9.36 6.65 -12.53
N ILE A 5 -8.98 7.81 -12.00
CA ILE A 5 -8.35 8.92 -12.75
C ILE A 5 -7.02 9.24 -12.05
N VAL A 6 -5.92 8.82 -12.68
CA VAL A 6 -4.55 9.11 -12.21
C VAL A 6 -3.77 9.82 -13.30
N ARG A 7 -2.74 10.58 -12.91
CA ARG A 7 -1.93 11.37 -13.86
C ARG A 7 -1.16 10.52 -14.86
N ASP A 8 -0.47 9.48 -14.37
CA ASP A 8 0.40 8.65 -15.18
C ASP A 8 0.57 7.27 -14.53
N LEU A 9 0.10 6.23 -15.20
CA LEU A 9 0.16 4.85 -14.69
C LEU A 9 1.56 4.23 -14.83
N SER A 10 2.43 4.79 -15.67
CA SER A 10 3.80 4.30 -15.86
C SER A 10 4.68 4.48 -14.63
N LEU A 11 4.27 5.34 -13.69
CA LEU A 11 4.96 5.58 -12.43
C LEU A 11 4.72 4.49 -11.38
N ALA A 12 3.81 3.54 -11.63
CA ALA A 12 3.47 2.47 -10.66
C ALA A 12 4.69 1.68 -10.16
N PRO A 13 5.66 1.25 -11.01
CA PRO A 13 6.83 0.51 -10.54
C PRO A 13 7.73 1.33 -9.60
N TRP A 14 7.82 2.65 -9.81
CA TRP A 14 8.56 3.52 -8.91
C TRP A 14 7.81 3.74 -7.60
N GLY A 15 6.51 4.06 -7.68
CA GLY A 15 5.67 4.23 -6.50
C GLY A 15 5.66 2.99 -5.60
N GLN A 16 5.66 1.78 -6.17
CA GLN A 16 5.72 0.55 -5.40
C GLN A 16 7.05 0.38 -4.65
N LYS A 17 8.17 0.84 -5.20
CA LYS A 17 9.47 0.82 -4.51
C LYS A 17 9.47 1.77 -3.31
N GLU A 18 8.94 2.97 -3.48
CA GLU A 18 8.82 3.95 -2.38
C GLU A 18 7.89 3.44 -1.28
N ILE A 19 6.76 2.81 -1.65
CA ILE A 19 5.85 2.18 -0.67
C ILE A 19 6.57 1.09 0.13
N ALA A 20 7.36 0.23 -0.53
CA ALA A 20 8.10 -0.83 0.15
C ALA A 20 9.14 -0.26 1.14
N ILE A 21 9.81 0.84 0.80
CA ILE A 21 10.70 1.55 1.73
C ILE A 21 9.91 2.16 2.88
N ALA A 22 8.76 2.78 2.60
CA ALA A 22 7.93 3.36 3.65
C ALA A 22 7.41 2.31 4.63
N GLU A 23 7.09 1.10 4.17
CA GLU A 23 6.63 0.00 5.04
C GLU A 23 7.69 -0.38 6.09
N THR A 24 8.98 -0.29 5.79
CA THR A 24 10.04 -0.54 6.79
C THR A 24 10.12 0.54 7.86
N GLU A 25 9.65 1.75 7.56
CA GLU A 25 9.61 2.91 8.47
C GLU A 25 8.27 3.06 9.20
N MET A 26 7.29 2.19 8.92
CA MET A 26 5.93 2.25 9.49
C MET A 26 5.57 0.96 10.27
N PRO A 27 6.34 0.59 11.31
CA PRO A 27 6.16 -0.69 12.01
C PRO A 27 4.77 -0.86 12.63
N GLY A 28 4.14 0.23 13.10
CA GLY A 28 2.80 0.17 13.68
C GLY A 28 1.71 -0.24 12.68
N LEU A 29 1.77 0.26 11.43
CA LEU A 29 0.81 -0.11 10.40
C LEU A 29 1.02 -1.56 9.94
N MET A 30 2.27 -2.00 9.85
CA MET A 30 2.59 -3.38 9.48
C MET A 30 2.14 -4.37 10.56
N ALA A 31 2.33 -4.05 11.84
CA ALA A 31 1.83 -4.85 12.96
C ALA A 31 0.30 -5.03 12.92
N LEU A 32 -0.46 -3.96 12.66
CA LEU A 32 -1.92 -4.05 12.54
C LEU A 32 -2.37 -4.93 11.36
N ARG A 33 -1.66 -4.86 10.24
CA ARG A 33 -1.92 -5.72 9.07
C ARG A 33 -1.66 -7.18 9.40
N GLU A 34 -0.61 -7.50 10.15
CA GLU A 34 -0.29 -8.86 10.58
C GLU A 34 -1.34 -9.40 11.58
N GLU A 35 -1.74 -8.58 12.56
CA GLU A 35 -2.68 -8.99 13.61
C GLU A 35 -4.10 -9.22 13.08
N PHE A 36 -4.60 -8.31 12.24
CA PHE A 36 -6.02 -8.28 11.84
C PHE A 36 -6.28 -8.64 10.37
N GLY A 37 -5.24 -8.73 9.53
CA GLY A 37 -5.41 -8.94 8.08
C GLY A 37 -6.06 -10.28 7.72
N ALA A 38 -5.74 -11.34 8.47
CA ALA A 38 -6.36 -12.67 8.28
C ALA A 38 -7.81 -12.72 8.77
N GLN A 39 -8.18 -11.86 9.72
CA GLN A 39 -9.51 -11.83 10.32
C GLN A 39 -10.50 -11.04 9.45
N GLN A 40 -10.03 -10.22 8.50
CA GLN A 40 -10.87 -9.40 7.61
C GLN A 40 -11.96 -8.64 8.37
N ILE A 41 -11.54 -7.85 9.36
CA ILE A 41 -12.45 -7.12 10.26
C ILE A 41 -13.03 -5.83 9.65
N LEU A 42 -12.74 -5.54 8.39
CA LEU A 42 -13.12 -4.31 7.68
C LEU A 42 -14.07 -4.59 6.52
#